data_AF-A0A367IW12-F1
#
_entry.id   AF-A0A367IW12-F1
#
_cell.length_a   1.000
_cell.length_b   1.000
_cell.length_c   1.000
_cell.angle_alpha   90.00
_cell.angle_beta   90.00
_cell.angle_gamma   90.00
#
_symmetry.space_group_name_H-M   'P 1'
#
loop_
_entity.id
_entity.type
_entity.pdbx_description
1 polymer ?
#
loop_
_entity_poly.entity_id
_entity_poly.type
_entity_poly.pdbx_seq_one_letter_code
_entity_poly.pdbx_strand_id
1 'polypeptide(L)'
;LPTRHNFLTEAVKRLLETGEIDSSTSEPTLDSNTLITVTSDADQVKQYNDTGLIATPTPSFPIEHVPVVKLITPIKRALHDAELDLIPDDFYTKRHRRHELEEKKQKNREKERLKHGYYQQNQLVERIKTMDKSSLQSIVSSIRHRTKDESEEKKEDEETYLDTLHERLLKDATELLNRYEALGMSKPTAVVEGIEEFTEREVNPVFHEAVKVEAIRQKARQLSTFDKHVKPKVSSRRSSRHVTAFGVKLPEFGYADYELPKEILNFRLMNSGQ
;
A
#
# COMPACT_ATOMS: atom_id res chain seq x y z
N LEU A 1 -24.46 8.44 -0.54
CA LEU A 1 -23.35 9.33 -0.15
C LEU A 1 -22.40 8.53 0.72
N PRO A 2 -21.08 8.46 0.43
CA PRO A 2 -20.14 7.72 1.28
C PRO A 2 -20.08 8.39 2.66
N THR A 3 -20.18 7.60 3.72
CA THR A 3 -20.19 8.01 5.12
C THR A 3 -18.92 8.80 5.47
N ARG A 4 -19.00 10.14 5.37
CA ARG A 4 -17.93 11.10 5.69
C ARG A 4 -17.58 11.18 7.19
N HIS A 5 -18.04 10.24 8.01
CA HIS A 5 -18.05 10.37 9.47
C HIS A 5 -17.22 9.35 10.24
N ASN A 6 -16.60 8.35 9.59
CA ASN A 6 -15.95 7.26 10.31
C ASN A 6 -14.60 7.62 10.95
N PHE A 7 -13.75 8.42 10.29
CA PHE A 7 -12.37 8.59 10.75
C PHE A 7 -12.24 9.28 12.11
N LEU A 8 -12.99 10.37 12.32
CA LEU A 8 -12.97 11.09 13.59
C LEU A 8 -13.58 10.25 14.72
N THR A 9 -14.72 9.60 14.45
CA THR A 9 -15.37 8.72 15.44
C THR A 9 -14.51 7.51 15.77
N GLU A 10 -13.78 6.97 14.80
CA GLU A 10 -12.85 5.85 15.01
C GLU A 10 -11.63 6.30 15.81
N ALA A 11 -11.09 7.49 15.55
CA ALA A 11 -9.99 8.05 16.31
C ALA A 11 -10.39 8.27 17.78
N VAL A 12 -11.55 8.90 18.03
CA VAL A 12 -12.09 9.08 19.39
C VAL A 12 -12.37 7.72 20.04
N LYS A 13 -12.97 6.78 19.30
CA LYS A 13 -13.25 5.43 19.80
C LYS A 13 -11.95 4.71 20.24
N ARG A 14 -10.92 4.72 19.39
CA ARG A 14 -9.61 4.11 19.72
C ARG A 14 -9.05 4.72 20.99
N LEU A 15 -9.13 6.04 21.14
CA LEU A 15 -8.61 6.75 22.31
C LEU A 15 -9.34 6.36 23.60
N LEU A 16 -10.67 6.23 23.53
CA LEU A 16 -11.51 5.75 24.62
C LEU A 16 -11.23 4.28 24.97
N GLU A 17 -11.02 3.42 23.97
CA GLU A 17 -10.68 2.00 24.17
C GLU A 17 -9.27 1.81 24.73
N THR A 18 -8.31 2.68 24.39
CA THR A 18 -6.94 2.66 24.94
C THR A 18 -6.81 3.27 26.33
N GLY A 19 -7.94 3.49 27.02
CA GLY A 19 -8.19 4.45 28.08
C GLY A 19 -7.18 4.61 29.22
N GLU A 20 -6.19 3.72 29.43
CA GLU A 20 -5.26 3.83 30.57
C GLU A 20 -3.85 3.29 30.30
N ILE A 21 -3.50 2.94 29.06
CA ILE A 21 -2.13 2.47 28.77
C ILE A 21 -1.33 3.66 28.27
N ASP A 22 -0.27 3.94 29.02
CA ASP A 22 0.71 4.98 28.80
C ASP A 22 1.06 5.20 27.33
N SER A 23 1.48 6.43 27.05
CA SER A 23 2.01 6.96 25.80
C SER A 23 3.25 6.24 25.25
N SER A 24 3.24 4.91 25.12
CA SER A 24 4.22 4.19 24.33
C SER A 24 3.71 4.11 22.89
N THR A 25 4.24 5.03 22.09
CA THR A 25 4.83 4.72 20.78
C THR A 25 4.20 3.52 20.08
N SER A 26 3.51 3.73 18.96
CA SER A 26 3.11 2.65 18.04
C SER A 26 4.31 1.95 17.35
N GLU A 27 5.49 2.00 17.96
CA GLU A 27 6.60 1.13 17.64
C GLU A 27 6.23 -0.28 18.13
N PRO A 28 6.53 -1.33 17.35
CA PRO A 28 6.35 -2.69 17.84
C PRO A 28 7.23 -2.88 19.07
N THR A 29 6.62 -2.92 20.25
CA THR A 29 7.32 -3.22 21.51
C THR A 29 7.70 -4.70 21.47
N LEU A 30 9.00 -4.96 21.27
CA LEU A 30 9.56 -6.30 21.38
C LEU A 30 9.65 -6.63 22.87
N ASP A 31 8.73 -7.45 23.37
CA ASP A 31 8.75 -7.92 24.76
C ASP A 31 9.96 -8.82 25.01
N SER A 32 10.34 -9.01 26.28
CA SER A 32 11.43 -9.93 26.70
C SER A 32 11.23 -11.38 26.27
N ASN A 33 10.03 -11.75 25.83
CA ASN A 33 9.67 -13.08 25.33
C ASN A 33 9.66 -13.16 23.79
N THR A 34 10.04 -12.08 23.09
CA THR A 34 10.01 -12.05 21.63
C THR A 34 11.26 -12.71 21.06
N LEU A 35 11.08 -13.89 20.45
CA LEU A 35 12.16 -14.61 19.79
C LEU A 35 12.30 -14.15 18.33
N ILE A 36 13.43 -13.52 17.99
CA ILE A 36 13.74 -13.14 16.61
C ILE A 36 14.63 -14.23 16.01
N THR A 37 14.05 -15.09 15.16
CA THR A 37 14.81 -16.12 14.45
C THR A 37 15.26 -15.60 13.09
N VAL A 38 16.56 -15.39 12.90
CA VAL A 38 17.15 -14.99 11.62
C VAL A 38 17.71 -16.24 10.92
N THR A 39 17.07 -16.70 9.84
CA THR A 39 17.56 -17.82 9.02
C THR A 39 17.78 -17.40 7.57
N SER A 40 18.81 -17.98 6.94
CA SER A 40 19.21 -17.71 5.54
C SER A 40 18.41 -18.51 4.50
N ASP A 41 17.60 -19.49 4.93
CA ASP A 41 16.81 -20.36 4.06
C ASP A 41 15.30 -20.17 4.29
N ALA A 42 14.61 -19.65 3.27
CA ALA A 42 13.17 -19.39 3.29
C ALA A 42 12.30 -20.65 3.49
N ASP A 43 12.85 -21.83 3.18
CA ASP A 43 12.12 -23.10 3.30
C ASP A 43 12.05 -23.65 4.74
N GLN A 44 12.91 -23.18 5.65
CA GLN A 44 12.90 -23.61 7.06
C GLN A 44 11.80 -22.94 7.90
N VAL A 45 11.27 -21.80 7.44
CA VAL A 45 10.22 -21.05 8.16
C VAL A 45 8.92 -21.86 8.29
N LYS A 46 8.66 -22.80 7.36
CA LYS A 46 7.45 -23.64 7.36
C LYS A 46 7.48 -24.76 8.40
N GLN A 47 8.63 -25.05 9.00
CA GLN A 47 8.78 -26.13 9.99
C GLN A 47 8.71 -25.63 11.44
N TYR A 48 8.56 -24.31 11.66
CA TYR A 48 8.44 -23.75 12.99
C TYR A 48 7.00 -23.91 13.50
N ASN A 49 6.73 -25.04 14.15
CA ASN A 49 5.52 -25.21 14.95
C ASN A 49 5.80 -24.63 16.34
N ASP A 50 4.97 -23.69 16.76
CA ASP A 50 5.01 -23.05 18.07
C ASP A 50 4.68 -24.09 19.16
N THR A 51 5.69 -24.80 19.65
CA THR A 51 5.56 -25.71 20.77
C THR A 51 5.68 -24.91 22.05
N GLY A 52 4.55 -24.41 22.54
CA GLY A 52 4.43 -23.82 23.86
C GLY A 52 5.01 -24.76 24.93
N LEU A 53 5.87 -24.18 25.77
CA LEU A 53 6.42 -24.67 27.04
C LEU A 53 5.97 -26.08 27.46
N ILE A 54 6.62 -27.12 26.94
CA ILE A 54 6.78 -28.39 27.65
C ILE A 54 8.24 -28.77 27.56
N ALA A 55 8.94 -28.61 28.69
CA ALA A 55 10.28 -29.13 28.90
C ALA A 55 10.24 -30.67 28.77
N THR A 56 10.53 -31.17 27.57
CA THR A 56 10.92 -32.57 27.41
C THR A 56 12.45 -32.62 27.41
N PRO A 57 13.06 -33.55 28.17
CA PRO A 57 14.50 -33.67 28.23
C PRO A 57 15.01 -34.10 26.85
N THR A 58 15.71 -33.18 26.21
CA THR A 58 16.39 -33.40 24.93
C THR A 58 17.42 -34.50 25.14
N PRO A 59 17.38 -35.63 24.41
CA PRO A 59 18.51 -36.55 24.41
C PRO A 59 19.69 -35.81 23.78
N SER A 60 20.72 -35.57 24.59
CA SER A 60 22.00 -35.00 24.17
C SER A 60 22.74 -36.02 23.30
N PHE A 61 22.31 -36.19 22.05
CA PHE A 61 23.19 -36.75 21.05
C PHE A 61 24.18 -35.65 20.66
N PRO A 62 25.49 -35.82 20.91
CA PRO A 62 26.47 -34.95 20.29
C PRO A 62 26.34 -35.15 18.79
N ILE A 63 25.73 -34.19 18.10
CA ILE A 63 25.81 -34.10 16.65
C ILE A 63 27.27 -33.78 16.39
N GLU A 64 28.06 -34.83 16.19
CA GLU A 64 29.42 -34.75 15.69
C GLU A 64 29.30 -34.18 14.28
N HIS A 65 29.45 -32.86 14.17
CA HIS A 65 29.53 -32.14 12.90
C HIS A 65 30.83 -32.58 12.22
N VAL A 66 30.80 -33.71 11.52
CA VAL A 66 31.87 -34.13 10.61
C VAL A 66 31.78 -33.23 9.37
N PRO A 67 32.72 -32.30 9.14
CA PRO A 67 32.70 -31.48 7.93
C PRO A 67 32.99 -32.38 6.72
N VAL A 68 31.95 -32.76 5.98
CA VAL A 68 32.11 -33.48 4.71
C VAL A 68 32.44 -32.45 3.63
N VAL A 69 33.73 -32.20 3.44
CA VAL A 69 34.23 -31.38 2.32
C VAL A 69 34.18 -32.23 1.05
N LYS A 70 33.10 -32.09 0.26
CA LYS A 70 33.10 -32.58 -1.12
C LYS A 70 33.86 -31.58 -1.98
N LEU A 71 35.07 -31.95 -2.41
CA LEU A 71 35.79 -31.24 -3.46
C LEU A 71 35.03 -31.43 -4.78
N ILE A 72 34.11 -30.51 -5.07
CA ILE A 72 33.44 -30.44 -6.36
C ILE A 72 34.50 -29.99 -7.36
N THR A 73 34.98 -30.92 -8.18
CA THR A 73 35.83 -30.55 -9.32
C THR A 73 34.97 -29.71 -10.27
N PRO A 74 35.42 -28.50 -10.65
CA PRO A 74 34.66 -27.68 -11.58
C PRO A 74 34.54 -28.44 -12.90
N ILE A 75 33.30 -28.70 -13.32
CA ILE A 75 33.00 -29.23 -14.64
C ILE A 75 33.57 -28.22 -15.64
N LYS A 76 34.68 -28.58 -16.28
CA LYS A 76 35.23 -27.81 -17.41
C LYS A 76 34.21 -27.90 -18.53
N ARG A 77 33.30 -26.92 -18.59
CA ARG A 77 32.49 -26.70 -19.79
C ARG A 77 33.46 -26.53 -20.93
N ALA A 78 33.28 -27.33 -21.98
CA ALA A 78 34.06 -27.22 -23.20
C ALA A 78 34.06 -25.74 -23.62
N LEU A 79 35.25 -25.19 -23.85
CA LEU A 79 35.44 -23.89 -24.47
C LEU A 79 34.85 -23.98 -25.87
N HIS A 80 33.54 -23.72 -25.96
CA HIS A 80 32.94 -23.30 -27.21
C HIS A 80 33.62 -21.98 -27.58
N ASP A 81 34.08 -21.89 -28.83
CA ASP A 81 34.91 -20.82 -29.36
C ASP A 81 34.69 -19.46 -28.71
N ALA A 82 35.78 -18.90 -28.19
CA ALA A 82 35.88 -17.60 -27.56
C ALA A 82 35.77 -16.45 -28.59
N GLU A 83 34.71 -16.45 -29.39
CA GLU A 83 34.26 -15.26 -30.13
C GLU A 83 33.18 -14.58 -29.27
N LEU A 84 33.64 -13.80 -28.29
CA LEU A 84 32.90 -12.68 -27.69
C LEU A 84 31.36 -12.80 -27.72
N ASP A 85 30.79 -13.65 -26.87
CA ASP A 85 29.41 -13.49 -26.39
C ASP A 85 29.34 -12.23 -25.50
N LEU A 86 29.75 -11.08 -26.04
CA LEU A 86 29.39 -9.77 -25.53
C LEU A 86 27.90 -9.65 -25.77
N ILE A 87 27.12 -10.19 -24.83
CA ILE A 87 25.69 -10.00 -24.77
C ILE A 87 25.47 -8.48 -24.80
N PRO A 88 24.89 -7.92 -25.88
CA PRO A 88 24.75 -6.49 -26.01
C PRO A 88 23.90 -5.94 -24.86
N ASP A 89 24.19 -4.74 -24.38
CA ASP A 89 23.41 -4.10 -23.31
C ASP A 89 21.91 -4.04 -23.64
N ASP A 90 21.56 -3.92 -24.93
CA ASP A 90 20.18 -3.93 -25.41
C ASP A 90 19.42 -5.23 -25.07
N PHE A 91 20.10 -6.35 -24.91
CA PHE A 91 19.50 -7.59 -24.43
C PHE A 91 19.12 -7.48 -22.95
N TYR A 92 20.00 -6.94 -22.11
CA TYR A 92 19.74 -6.72 -20.69
C TYR A 92 18.65 -5.66 -20.48
N THR A 93 18.69 -4.54 -21.19
CA THR A 93 17.66 -3.50 -21.08
C THR A 93 16.29 -4.06 -21.46
N LYS A 94 16.16 -4.83 -22.55
CA LYS A 94 14.88 -5.46 -22.93
C LYS A 94 14.37 -6.44 -21.89
N ARG A 95 15.26 -7.24 -21.30
CA ARG A 95 14.92 -8.22 -20.26
C ARG A 95 14.45 -7.52 -18.97
N HIS A 96 15.10 -6.44 -18.57
CA HIS A 96 14.79 -5.72 -17.33
C HIS A 96 13.68 -4.68 -17.47
N ARG A 97 13.41 -4.18 -18.68
CA ARG A 97 12.41 -3.12 -18.93
C ARG A 97 11.04 -3.42 -18.33
N ARG A 98 10.58 -4.67 -18.38
CA ARG A 98 9.29 -5.05 -17.81
C ARG A 98 9.30 -4.92 -16.28
N HIS A 99 10.32 -5.49 -15.63
CA HIS A 99 10.46 -5.44 -14.17
C HIS A 99 10.68 -4.01 -13.67
N GLU A 100 11.50 -3.23 -14.37
CA GLU A 100 11.73 -1.82 -14.08
C GLU A 100 10.42 -1.01 -14.13
N LEU A 101 9.58 -1.24 -15.16
CA LEU A 101 8.28 -0.59 -15.28
C LEU A 101 7.29 -1.05 -14.18
N GLU A 102 7.31 -2.33 -13.82
CA GLU A 102 6.48 -2.86 -12.74
C GLU A 102 6.88 -2.26 -11.38
N GLU A 103 8.17 -2.19 -11.07
CA GLU A 103 8.71 -1.59 -9.85
C GLU A 103 8.40 -0.09 -9.81
N LYS A 104 8.57 0.62 -10.93
CA LYS A 104 8.20 2.04 -11.05
C LYS A 104 6.70 2.26 -10.83
N LYS A 105 5.86 1.37 -11.36
CA LYS A 105 4.41 1.43 -11.17
C LYS A 105 4.02 1.16 -9.71
N GLN A 106 4.70 0.22 -9.05
CA GLN A 106 4.50 -0.06 -7.64
C GLN A 106 4.90 1.15 -6.78
N LYS A 107 6.09 1.71 -6.99
CA LYS A 107 6.55 2.94 -6.32
C LYS A 107 5.57 4.10 -6.50
N ASN A 108 5.02 4.27 -7.70
CA ASN A 108 4.02 5.30 -7.96
C ASN A 108 2.70 5.06 -7.21
N ARG A 109 2.24 3.81 -7.12
CA ARG A 109 1.02 3.46 -6.35
C ARG A 109 1.21 3.71 -4.86
N GLU A 110 2.37 3.35 -4.32
CA GLU A 110 2.71 3.59 -2.92
C GLU A 110 2.81 5.10 -2.64
N LYS A 111 3.49 5.85 -3.52
CA LYS A 111 3.56 7.33 -3.44
C LYS A 111 2.18 7.97 -3.47
N GLU A 112 1.30 7.54 -4.37
CA GLU A 112 -0.08 8.05 -4.46
C GLU A 112 -0.89 7.69 -3.21
N ARG A 113 -0.75 6.45 -2.72
CA ARG A 113 -1.39 5.99 -1.48
C ARG A 113 -0.94 6.83 -0.28
N LEU A 114 0.36 7.09 -0.14
CA LEU A 114 0.92 7.94 0.91
C LEU A 114 0.43 9.39 0.78
N LYS A 115 0.39 9.94 -0.45
CA LYS A 115 -0.17 11.28 -0.70
C LYS A 115 -1.63 11.40 -0.30
N HIS A 116 -2.42 10.40 -0.65
CA HIS A 116 -3.81 10.36 -0.27
C HIS A 116 -3.97 10.26 1.26
N GLY A 117 -3.18 9.40 1.92
CA GLY A 117 -3.16 9.28 3.38
C GLY A 117 -2.78 10.59 4.07
N TYR A 118 -1.68 11.22 3.64
CA TYR A 118 -1.25 12.54 4.13
C TYR A 118 -2.37 13.59 3.99
N TYR A 119 -3.01 13.64 2.81
CA TYR A 119 -4.10 14.58 2.57
C TYR A 119 -5.29 14.37 3.51
N GLN A 120 -5.69 13.11 3.72
CA GLN A 120 -6.76 12.77 4.66
C GLN A 120 -6.39 13.13 6.10
N GLN A 121 -5.15 12.84 6.50
CA GLN A 121 -4.65 13.16 7.84
C GLN A 121 -4.60 14.67 8.06
N ASN A 122 -4.15 15.44 7.08
CA ASN A 122 -4.13 16.89 7.15
C ASN A 122 -5.55 17.46 7.29
N GLN A 123 -6.53 16.93 6.54
CA GLN A 123 -7.93 17.31 6.72
C GLN A 123 -8.46 16.98 8.12
N LEU A 124 -8.07 15.83 8.67
CA LEU A 124 -8.47 15.43 10.02
C LEU A 124 -7.90 16.39 11.07
N VAL A 125 -6.61 16.74 10.97
CA VAL A 125 -5.95 17.71 11.86
C VAL A 125 -6.66 19.06 11.81
N GLU A 126 -6.90 19.58 10.61
CA GLU A 126 -7.62 20.86 10.46
C GLU A 126 -9.04 20.79 11.01
N ARG A 127 -9.74 19.67 10.80
CA ARG A 127 -11.07 19.46 11.37
C ARG A 127 -11.05 19.42 12.89
N ILE A 128 -10.09 18.74 13.51
CA ILE A 128 -9.96 18.68 14.97
C ILE A 128 -9.66 20.07 15.52
N LYS A 129 -8.73 20.83 14.92
CA LYS A 129 -8.41 22.20 15.34
C LYS A 129 -9.63 23.13 15.39
N THR A 130 -10.54 23.00 14.44
CA THR A 130 -11.75 23.83 14.35
C THR A 130 -12.98 23.16 14.97
N MET A 131 -12.82 22.04 15.69
CA MET A 131 -13.94 21.28 16.23
C MET A 131 -14.41 21.88 17.56
N ASP A 132 -15.71 22.15 17.65
CA ASP A 132 -16.33 22.60 18.89
C ASP A 132 -16.45 21.48 19.92
N LYS A 133 -16.33 21.83 21.20
CA LYS A 133 -16.46 20.89 22.34
C LYS A 133 -17.78 20.12 22.34
N SER A 134 -18.88 20.78 21.97
CA SER A 134 -20.21 20.17 21.90
C SER A 134 -20.29 19.06 20.84
N SER A 135 -19.56 19.21 19.73
CA SER A 135 -19.48 18.17 18.69
C SER A 135 -18.71 16.96 19.19
N LEU A 136 -17.59 17.20 19.89
CA LEU A 136 -16.81 16.13 20.52
C LEU A 136 -17.64 15.40 21.59
N GLN A 137 -18.33 16.13 22.45
CA GLN A 137 -19.25 15.57 23.46
C GLN A 137 -20.30 14.68 22.81
N SER A 138 -20.95 15.12 21.74
CA SER A 138 -21.95 14.31 21.01
C SER A 138 -21.35 12.99 20.49
N ILE A 139 -20.12 13.02 19.98
CA ILE A 139 -19.41 11.82 19.51
C ILE A 139 -19.09 10.89 20.69
N VAL A 140 -18.53 11.43 21.77
CA VAL A 140 -18.17 10.67 22.98
C VAL A 140 -19.40 10.02 23.59
N SER A 141 -20.49 10.76 23.79
CA SER A 141 -21.76 10.22 24.27
C SER A 141 -22.27 9.11 23.34
N SER A 142 -22.23 9.31 22.02
CA SER A 142 -22.65 8.28 21.06
C SER A 142 -21.82 6.99 21.14
N ILE A 143 -20.52 7.10 21.43
CA ILE A 143 -19.63 5.94 21.60
C ILE A 143 -19.88 5.27 22.96
N ARG A 144 -19.92 6.03 24.06
CA ARG A 144 -20.18 5.53 25.43
C ARG A 144 -21.51 4.77 25.51
N HIS A 145 -22.56 5.28 24.86
CA HIS A 145 -23.86 4.60 24.78
C HIS A 145 -23.81 3.26 24.02
N ARG A 146 -22.84 3.06 23.12
CA ARG A 146 -22.64 1.78 22.44
C ARG A 146 -21.76 0.82 23.23
N THR A 147 -20.84 1.33 24.04
CA THR A 147 -19.90 0.52 24.83
C THR A 147 -20.44 0.15 26.21
N LYS A 148 -21.62 0.66 26.60
CA LYS A 148 -22.31 0.35 27.87
C LYS A 148 -21.46 0.72 29.10
N ASP A 149 -20.74 1.83 29.01
CA ASP A 149 -20.15 2.50 30.17
C ASP A 149 -21.14 3.58 30.65
N GLU A 150 -21.82 3.29 31.76
CA GLU A 150 -22.68 4.25 32.46
C GLU A 150 -21.89 4.84 33.65
N SER A 151 -20.85 5.61 33.35
CA SER A 151 -20.20 6.45 34.37
C SER A 151 -20.94 7.79 34.47
N GLU A 152 -21.63 7.99 35.59
CA GLU A 152 -22.24 9.26 36.00
C GLU A 152 -21.14 10.23 36.47
N GLU A 153 -20.37 10.78 35.54
CA GLU A 153 -19.33 11.78 35.83
C GLU A 153 -19.95 13.19 35.94
N LYS A 154 -19.45 14.00 36.89
CA LYS A 154 -19.94 15.36 37.11
C LYS A 154 -19.58 16.24 35.91
N LYS A 155 -20.45 17.21 35.58
CA LYS A 155 -20.29 18.09 34.40
C LYS A 155 -18.96 18.86 34.36
N GLU A 156 -18.40 19.23 35.51
CA GLU A 156 -17.10 19.92 35.58
C GLU A 156 -15.93 18.99 35.25
N ASP A 157 -16.02 17.72 35.69
CA ASP A 157 -15.05 16.69 35.34
C ASP A 157 -15.15 16.35 33.84
N GLU A 158 -16.35 16.32 33.28
CA GLU A 158 -16.58 16.06 31.85
C GLU A 158 -16.05 17.17 30.94
N GLU A 159 -16.16 18.45 31.32
CA GLU A 159 -15.62 19.55 30.49
C GLU A 159 -14.09 19.50 30.43
N THR A 160 -13.42 19.32 31.57
CA THR A 160 -11.96 19.19 31.62
C THR A 160 -11.48 17.92 30.93
N TYR A 161 -12.23 16.82 31.05
CA TYR A 161 -11.99 15.58 30.32
C TYR A 161 -12.07 15.79 28.79
N LEU A 162 -13.09 16.49 28.30
CA LEU A 162 -13.24 16.76 26.87
C LEU A 162 -12.11 17.64 26.33
N ASP A 163 -11.61 18.59 27.12
CA ASP A 163 -10.47 19.43 26.75
C ASP A 163 -9.18 18.60 26.65
N THR A 164 -8.88 17.78 27.66
CA THR A 164 -7.72 16.87 27.61
C THR A 164 -7.82 15.86 26.47
N LEU A 165 -9.02 15.33 26.20
CA LEU A 165 -9.28 14.44 25.07
C LEU A 165 -9.04 15.13 23.73
N HIS A 166 -9.49 16.39 23.58
CA HIS A 166 -9.27 17.18 22.38
C HIS A 166 -7.77 17.44 22.15
N GLU A 167 -7.04 17.85 23.17
CA GLU A 167 -5.59 18.07 23.10
C GLU A 167 -4.84 16.79 22.72
N ARG A 168 -5.19 15.66 23.35
CA ARG A 168 -4.59 14.35 23.05
C ARG A 168 -4.89 13.92 21.61
N LEU A 169 -6.14 14.05 21.17
CA LEU A 169 -6.54 13.72 19.80
C LEU A 169 -5.79 14.57 18.77
N LEU A 170 -5.60 15.86 19.05
CA LEU A 170 -4.84 16.77 18.18
C LEU A 170 -3.36 16.40 18.17
N LYS A 171 -2.77 16.05 19.32
CA LYS A 171 -1.38 15.58 19.41
C LYS A 171 -1.16 14.31 18.59
N ASP A 172 -2.00 13.29 18.76
CA ASP A 172 -1.87 12.03 18.02
C ASP A 172 -2.04 12.25 16.51
N ALA A 173 -3.01 13.09 16.13
CA ALA A 173 -3.26 13.40 14.73
C ALA A 173 -2.11 14.18 14.08
N THR A 174 -1.48 15.10 14.80
CA THR A 174 -0.32 15.85 14.32
C THR A 174 0.94 14.98 14.27
N GLU A 175 1.14 14.06 15.22
CA GLU A 175 2.23 13.10 15.17
C GLU A 175 2.12 12.19 13.93
N LEU A 176 0.93 11.66 13.65
CA LEU A 176 0.69 10.86 12.43
C LEU A 176 0.95 11.67 11.17
N LEU A 177 0.59 12.95 11.14
CA LEU A 177 0.89 13.84 10.02
C LEU A 177 2.40 13.99 9.84
N ASN A 178 3.15 14.23 10.92
CA ASN A 178 4.61 14.34 10.90
C ASN A 178 5.29 13.05 10.41
N ARG A 179 4.73 11.88 10.73
CA ARG A 179 5.24 10.60 10.19
C ARG A 179 5.04 10.48 8.69
N TYR A 180 3.90 10.95 8.16
CA TYR A 180 3.73 11.03 6.72
C TYR A 180 4.73 12.01 6.09
N GLU A 181 5.02 13.14 6.74
CA GLU A 181 6.05 14.08 6.28
C GLU A 181 7.45 13.43 6.24
N ALA A 182 7.81 12.69 7.29
CA ALA A 182 9.07 11.95 7.37
C ALA A 182 9.21 10.87 6.28
N LEU A 183 8.10 10.28 5.84
CA LEU A 183 8.06 9.35 4.69
C LEU A 183 8.20 10.06 3.32
N GLY A 184 8.62 11.33 3.30
CA GLY A 184 8.85 12.10 2.09
C GLY A 184 7.59 12.70 1.47
N MET A 185 6.52 12.85 2.27
CA MET A 185 5.31 13.57 1.85
C MET A 185 5.34 15.06 2.19
N SER A 186 6.35 15.51 2.95
CA SER A 186 6.59 16.94 3.12
C SER A 186 6.71 17.59 1.75
N LYS A 187 6.04 18.73 1.58
CA LYS A 187 6.19 19.52 0.36
C LYS A 187 7.70 19.81 0.22
N PRO A 188 8.30 19.72 -0.98
CA PRO A 188 9.62 20.28 -1.25
C PRO A 188 9.52 21.82 -1.27
N THR A 189 9.09 22.41 -0.16
CA THR A 189 9.02 23.85 0.08
C THR A 189 9.49 24.11 1.50
N ALA A 190 10.71 23.71 1.76
CA ALA A 190 11.63 24.40 2.65
C ALA A 190 13.01 24.05 2.13
N VAL A 191 13.65 25.03 1.50
CA VAL A 191 15.10 25.05 1.34
C VAL A 191 15.67 24.89 2.74
N VAL A 192 16.11 23.69 3.08
CA VAL A 192 17.11 23.49 4.12
C VAL A 192 18.42 23.51 3.38
N GLU A 193 19.08 24.67 3.48
CA GLU A 193 20.48 24.84 3.17
C GLU A 193 21.29 23.76 3.91
N GLY A 194 22.05 22.98 3.16
CA GLY A 194 23.08 22.11 3.69
C GLY A 194 22.60 20.77 4.26
N ILE A 195 22.40 19.78 3.38
CA ILE A 195 23.05 18.47 3.50
C ILE A 195 23.22 17.94 2.07
N GLU A 196 24.44 17.51 1.82
CA GLU A 196 25.06 17.25 0.54
C GLU A 196 24.30 16.21 -0.31
N GLU A 197 23.90 16.68 -1.48
CA GLU A 197 23.63 15.88 -2.66
C GLU A 197 24.93 15.14 -3.03
N PHE A 198 25.05 13.91 -2.54
CA PHE A 198 26.22 13.07 -2.78
C PHE A 198 26.26 12.68 -4.27
N THR A 199 27.12 13.38 -5.01
CA THR A 199 27.74 13.02 -6.30
C THR A 199 26.93 13.25 -7.59
N GLU A 200 26.59 14.50 -7.88
CA GLU A 200 26.78 14.98 -9.25
C GLU A 200 28.29 15.17 -9.49
N ARG A 201 28.97 14.10 -9.94
CA ARG A 201 30.24 14.27 -10.66
C ARG A 201 29.96 15.28 -11.77
N GLU A 202 30.74 16.36 -11.84
CA GLU A 202 30.70 17.41 -12.87
C GLU A 202 30.29 16.85 -14.25
N VAL A 203 28.98 16.82 -14.51
CA VAL A 203 28.48 16.43 -15.83
C VAL A 203 28.49 17.70 -16.63
N ASN A 204 29.38 17.70 -17.63
CA ASN A 204 29.62 18.80 -18.56
C ASN A 204 28.32 19.57 -18.88
N PRO A 205 28.27 20.91 -18.71
CA PRO A 205 27.04 21.71 -18.87
C PRO A 205 26.36 21.52 -20.24
N VAL A 206 27.13 21.13 -21.25
CA VAL A 206 26.64 20.74 -22.59
C VAL A 206 25.65 19.58 -22.53
N PHE A 207 25.84 18.63 -21.63
CA PHE A 207 24.95 17.48 -21.47
C PHE A 207 23.59 17.87 -20.91
N HIS A 208 23.54 18.73 -19.88
CA HIS A 208 22.28 19.23 -19.33
C HIS A 208 21.48 20.04 -20.36
N GLU A 209 22.19 20.84 -21.16
CA GLU A 209 21.56 21.58 -22.26
C GLU A 209 21.04 20.62 -23.34
N ALA A 210 21.81 19.61 -23.73
CA ALA A 210 21.38 18.59 -24.69
C ALA A 210 20.15 17.80 -24.21
N VAL A 211 20.10 17.42 -22.93
CA VAL A 211 18.94 16.74 -22.33
C VAL A 211 17.70 17.65 -22.33
N LYS A 212 17.86 18.94 -22.01
CA LYS A 212 16.77 19.92 -22.06
C LYS A 212 16.25 20.12 -23.48
N VAL A 213 17.15 20.25 -24.47
CA VAL A 213 16.79 20.40 -25.89
C VAL A 213 16.06 19.16 -26.42
N GLU A 214 16.53 17.96 -26.07
CA GLU A 214 15.89 16.72 -26.51
C GLU A 214 14.52 16.52 -25.82
N ALA A 215 14.37 16.91 -24.55
CA ALA A 215 13.08 16.91 -23.86
C ALA A 215 12.06 17.87 -24.51
N ILE A 216 12.51 19.06 -24.92
CA ILE A 216 11.69 20.01 -25.69
C ILE A 216 11.29 19.40 -27.04
N ARG A 217 12.22 18.73 -27.73
CA ARG A 217 11.98 18.07 -29.01
C ARG A 217 10.99 16.92 -28.90
N GLN A 218 11.08 16.12 -27.84
CA GLN A 218 10.12 15.04 -27.56
C GLN A 218 8.72 15.60 -27.28
N LYS A 219 8.62 16.68 -26.49
CA LYS A 219 7.34 17.36 -26.24
C LYS A 219 6.72 17.92 -27.52
N ALA A 220 7.52 18.50 -28.40
CA ALA A 220 7.07 18.98 -29.71
C ALA A 220 6.58 17.83 -30.62
N ARG A 221 7.26 16.68 -30.61
CA ARG A 221 6.82 15.48 -31.35
C ARG A 221 5.48 14.94 -30.82
N GLN A 222 5.28 14.93 -29.50
CA GLN A 222 4.00 14.52 -28.91
C GLN A 222 2.85 15.45 -29.31
N LEU A 223 3.08 16.76 -29.33
CA LEU A 223 2.07 17.73 -29.76
C LEU A 223 1.77 17.62 -31.26
N SER A 224 2.78 17.35 -32.10
CA SER A 224 2.60 17.09 -33.54
C SER A 224 1.73 15.86 -33.84
N THR A 225 1.70 14.85 -32.95
CA THR A 225 0.83 13.68 -33.12
C THR A 225 -0.65 13.94 -32.79
N PHE A 226 -0.98 15.05 -32.13
CA PHE A 226 -2.37 15.41 -31.81
C PHE A 226 -3.06 16.22 -32.92
N ASP A 227 -2.32 16.89 -33.80
CA ASP A 227 -2.91 17.76 -34.85
C ASP A 227 -3.38 17.02 -36.12
N LYS A 228 -3.07 15.73 -36.26
CA LYS A 228 -3.67 14.92 -37.33
C LYS A 228 -5.07 14.49 -36.91
N HIS A 229 -6.04 15.34 -37.23
CA HIS A 229 -7.47 15.03 -37.18
C HIS A 229 -7.80 13.81 -38.06
N VAL A 230 -7.63 12.61 -37.51
CA VAL A 230 -8.28 11.40 -38.03
C VAL A 230 -9.72 11.46 -37.55
N LYS A 231 -10.63 11.79 -38.47
CA LYS A 231 -12.08 11.70 -38.25
C LYS A 231 -12.40 10.35 -37.58
N PRO A 232 -13.20 10.31 -36.50
CA PRO A 232 -13.48 9.07 -35.80
C PRO A 232 -14.28 8.15 -36.73
N LYS A 233 -13.63 7.16 -37.33
CA LYS A 233 -14.33 5.96 -37.77
C LYS A 233 -14.81 5.29 -36.49
N VAL A 234 -16.13 5.17 -36.35
CA VAL A 234 -16.80 4.34 -35.33
C VAL A 234 -16.39 2.89 -35.59
N SER A 235 -15.20 2.52 -35.10
CA SER A 235 -14.70 1.16 -35.10
C SER A 235 -15.35 0.48 -33.91
N SER A 236 -16.45 -0.22 -34.18
CA SER A 236 -16.94 -1.31 -33.35
C SER A 236 -15.80 -2.29 -33.13
N ARG A 237 -15.08 -2.13 -32.01
CA ARG A 237 -14.11 -3.12 -31.53
C ARG A 237 -14.89 -4.29 -30.95
N ARG A 238 -15.57 -5.06 -31.80
CA ARG A 238 -15.92 -6.44 -31.46
C ARG A 238 -14.63 -7.24 -31.47
N SER A 239 -14.12 -7.49 -30.28
CA SER A 239 -13.07 -8.49 -30.05
C SER A 239 -13.64 -9.87 -30.43
N SER A 240 -13.39 -10.33 -31.66
CA SER A 240 -13.69 -11.71 -32.10
C SER A 240 -12.70 -12.69 -31.48
N ARG A 241 -12.67 -12.74 -30.15
CA ARG A 241 -12.01 -13.84 -29.45
C ARG A 241 -12.90 -15.06 -29.64
N HIS A 242 -12.33 -16.05 -30.32
CA HIS A 242 -12.95 -17.35 -30.47
C HIS A 242 -13.17 -17.94 -29.07
N VAL A 243 -14.42 -18.08 -28.67
CA VAL A 243 -14.76 -18.68 -27.37
C VAL A 243 -14.65 -20.19 -27.53
N THR A 244 -13.67 -20.78 -26.86
CA THR A 244 -13.48 -22.23 -26.78
C THR A 244 -13.93 -22.72 -25.41
N ALA A 245 -14.71 -23.79 -25.36
CA ALA A 245 -15.01 -24.52 -24.12
C ALA A 245 -14.50 -25.96 -24.28
N PHE A 246 -13.81 -26.49 -23.27
CA PHE A 246 -13.21 -27.84 -23.31
C PHE A 246 -12.28 -28.08 -24.51
N GLY A 247 -11.58 -27.02 -24.96
CA GLY A 247 -10.69 -27.10 -26.12
C GLY A 247 -11.40 -27.16 -27.49
N VAL A 248 -12.74 -27.10 -27.52
CA VAL A 248 -13.53 -27.10 -28.75
C VAL A 248 -14.12 -25.71 -29.00
N LYS A 249 -14.07 -25.25 -30.25
CA LYS A 249 -14.66 -23.97 -30.67
C LYS A 249 -16.19 -24.06 -30.53
N LEU A 250 -16.77 -23.16 -29.74
CA LEU A 250 -18.22 -23.11 -29.60
C LEU A 250 -18.88 -22.64 -30.91
N PRO A 251 -20.07 -23.14 -31.25
CA PRO A 251 -20.87 -22.62 -32.35
C PRO A 251 -21.16 -21.13 -32.17
N GLU A 252 -21.40 -20.42 -33.28
CA GLU A 252 -21.80 -19.02 -33.21
C GLU A 252 -23.16 -18.90 -32.50
N PHE A 253 -23.17 -18.28 -31.33
CA PHE A 253 -24.41 -17.96 -30.64
C PHE A 253 -25.06 -16.76 -31.32
N GLY A 254 -26.30 -16.92 -31.77
CA GLY A 254 -27.16 -15.79 -32.13
C GLY A 254 -27.43 -14.93 -30.90
N TYR A 255 -27.47 -13.62 -31.09
CA TYR A 255 -27.97 -12.72 -30.04
C TYR A 255 -29.47 -12.96 -29.89
N ALA A 256 -29.85 -13.63 -28.82
CA ALA A 256 -31.22 -13.68 -28.34
C ALA A 256 -31.30 -12.80 -27.09
N ASP A 257 -32.21 -11.84 -27.09
CA ASP A 257 -32.51 -11.08 -25.88
C ASP A 257 -33.16 -12.05 -24.88
N TYR A 258 -32.62 -12.07 -23.66
CA TYR A 258 -33.12 -12.97 -22.63
C TYR A 258 -34.45 -12.46 -22.11
N GLU A 259 -35.54 -13.14 -22.48
CA GLU A 259 -36.84 -12.95 -21.85
C GLU A 259 -36.88 -13.73 -20.53
N LEU A 260 -37.07 -13.01 -19.42
CA LEU A 260 -37.28 -13.62 -18.11
C LEU A 260 -38.57 -14.47 -18.14
N PRO A 261 -38.52 -15.72 -17.64
CA PRO A 261 -39.70 -16.56 -17.51
C PRO A 261 -40.81 -15.82 -16.73
N LYS A 262 -42.04 -15.89 -17.25
CA LYS A 262 -43.20 -15.13 -16.74
C LYS A 262 -43.52 -15.48 -15.28
N GLU A 263 -43.11 -16.65 -14.80
CA GLU A 263 -43.30 -17.05 -13.41
C GLU A 263 -42.57 -16.10 -12.44
N ILE A 264 -41.37 -15.63 -12.81
CA ILE A 264 -40.53 -14.77 -11.95
C ILE A 264 -41.15 -13.36 -11.79
N LEU A 265 -41.81 -12.86 -12.84
CA LEU A 265 -42.45 -11.54 -12.81
C LEU A 265 -43.69 -11.52 -11.89
N ASN A 266 -44.39 -12.65 -11.76
CA ASN A 266 -45.63 -12.75 -10.98
C ASN A 266 -45.38 -12.88 -9.46
N PHE A 267 -44.23 -13.39 -9.02
CA PHE A 267 -43.92 -13.51 -7.58
C PHE A 267 -43.76 -12.15 -6.88
N ARG A 268 -43.44 -11.07 -7.62
CA ARG A 268 -43.25 -9.75 -7.02
C ARG A 268 -44.57 -8.99 -6.77
N LEU A 269 -45.64 -9.36 -7.47
CA LEU A 269 -46.95 -8.71 -7.33
C LEU A 269 -47.84 -9.35 -6.25
N MET A 270 -47.54 -10.56 -5.79
CA MET A 270 -48.33 -11.26 -4.77
C MET A 270 -47.87 -10.98 -3.32
N ASN A 271 -46.68 -10.40 -3.12
CA ASN A 271 -46.12 -10.14 -1.79
C ASN A 271 -46.24 -8.67 -1.32
N SER A 272 -46.97 -7.81 -2.05
CA SER A 272 -47.21 -6.40 -1.65
C SER A 272 -48.59 -6.17 -1.03
N GLY A 273 -49.21 -7.22 -0.50
CA GLY A 273 -50.53 -7.18 0.13
C GLY A 273 -50.58 -7.98 1.43
N GLN A 274 -49.73 -7.63 2.39
CA GLN A 274 -49.93 -7.86 3.82
C GLN A 274 -49.44 -6.64 4.60
#